data_AF-A0A1V5THZ2-F1
#
_entry.id   AF-A0A1V5THZ2-F1
#
_cell.length_a   1.000
_cell.length_b   1.000
_cell.length_c   1.000
_cell.angle_alpha   90.00
_cell.angle_beta   90.00
_cell.angle_gamma   90.00
#
_symmetry.space_group_name_H-M   'P 1'
#
loop_
_entity.id
_entity.type
_entity.pdbx_description
1 polymer ?
#
loop_
_entity_poly.entity_id
_entity_poly.type
_entity_poly.pdbx_seq_one_letter_code
_entity_poly.pdbx_strand_id
1 'polypeptide(L)'
;MPEKSSLGKRAAHIALSLCLAALLTGCVLPSFMNIGKVALQVISPLVLAAVVALLSLVFKDGIGRMAPAMNLFLAGMVGAAVVDQALLQIARNKSLSSGSGFIYMFYYDKPLTVALVWLSVAFVYTATVIISLKKGSPGLMPGFDRFLNIAGRGFLVYYAIFLFYSFVLIRPAGSHITAANFVPFRIIAEYFKYRSYENFMVFWGNLYIFAPIGLFARVIKPSVKTVFLLLFCIGLSSAVELSQLLFKNGHCDIDDVIINTAGFCLGLLFVAVANKAVKKLSKGRENTVFHWQPLATVSGKPIKMR
;
A
#
# COMPACT_ATOMS: atom_id res chain seq x y z
N MET A 1 -1.00 -24.21 37.54
CA MET A 1 -1.60 -22.90 37.16
C MET A 1 -0.81 -22.13 36.07
N PRO A 2 -0.39 -22.73 34.93
CA PRO A 2 0.27 -21.97 33.85
C PRO A 2 -0.72 -21.23 32.93
N GLU A 3 -1.97 -21.68 32.84
CA GLU A 3 -2.93 -21.28 31.82
C GLU A 3 -3.47 -19.85 32.01
N LYS A 4 -3.79 -19.44 33.25
CA LYS A 4 -4.23 -18.06 33.58
C LYS A 4 -3.17 -17.00 33.28
N SER A 5 -1.88 -17.34 33.45
CA SER A 5 -0.77 -16.43 33.11
C SER A 5 -0.62 -16.23 31.59
N SER A 6 -0.99 -17.24 30.80
CA SER A 6 -0.93 -17.18 29.34
C SER A 6 -2.10 -16.40 28.74
N LEU A 7 -3.30 -16.52 29.34
CA LEU A 7 -4.50 -15.77 28.94
C LEU A 7 -4.35 -14.28 29.22
N GLY A 8 -3.85 -13.90 30.41
CA GLY A 8 -3.61 -12.50 30.76
C GLY A 8 -2.60 -11.83 29.83
N LYS A 9 -1.53 -12.54 29.46
CA LYS A 9 -0.56 -12.07 28.45
C LYS A 9 -1.20 -11.90 27.08
N ARG A 10 -2.01 -12.87 26.62
CA ARG A 10 -2.74 -12.77 25.34
C ARG A 10 -3.71 -11.58 25.32
N ALA A 11 -4.49 -11.38 26.37
CA ALA A 11 -5.42 -10.25 26.48
C ALA A 11 -4.68 -8.90 26.43
N ALA A 12 -3.58 -8.76 27.16
CA ALA A 12 -2.74 -7.56 27.12
C ALA A 12 -2.13 -7.31 25.72
N HIS A 13 -1.75 -8.38 25.00
CA HIS A 13 -1.26 -8.26 23.63
C HIS A 13 -2.34 -7.78 22.64
N ILE A 14 -3.57 -8.28 22.79
CA ILE A 14 -4.71 -7.87 21.97
C ILE A 14 -5.04 -6.40 22.26
N ALA A 15 -5.15 -6.02 23.54
CA ALA A 15 -5.42 -4.64 23.95
C ALA A 15 -4.38 -3.65 23.42
N LEU A 16 -3.09 -3.98 23.54
CA LEU A 16 -2.02 -3.15 22.98
C LEU A 16 -2.11 -3.01 21.45
N SER A 17 -2.41 -4.10 20.75
CA SER A 17 -2.56 -4.08 19.28
C SER A 17 -3.75 -3.21 18.85
N LEU A 18 -4.85 -3.22 19.62
CA LEU A 18 -6.01 -2.37 19.41
C LEU A 18 -5.67 -0.88 19.63
N CYS A 19 -4.98 -0.55 20.72
CA CYS A 19 -4.55 0.84 20.99
C CYS A 19 -3.61 1.36 19.91
N LEU A 20 -2.66 0.53 19.45
CA LEU A 20 -1.76 0.89 18.34
C LEU A 20 -2.54 1.06 17.04
N ALA A 21 -3.48 0.17 16.72
CA ALA A 21 -4.31 0.31 15.53
C ALA A 21 -5.12 1.62 15.57
N ALA A 22 -5.70 1.99 16.72
CA ALA A 22 -6.41 3.25 16.89
C ALA A 22 -5.51 4.49 16.68
N LEU A 23 -4.27 4.45 17.17
CA LEU A 23 -3.28 5.50 16.93
C LEU A 23 -2.95 5.63 15.43
N LEU A 24 -2.71 4.52 14.74
CA LEU A 24 -2.45 4.50 13.29
C LEU A 24 -3.66 5.02 12.50
N THR A 25 -4.88 4.65 12.91
CA THR A 25 -6.12 5.21 12.34
C THR A 25 -6.17 6.72 12.52
N GLY A 26 -5.90 7.23 13.72
CA GLY A 26 -5.89 8.67 13.99
C GLY A 26 -4.88 9.45 13.15
N CYS A 27 -3.76 8.83 12.78
CA CYS A 27 -2.78 9.46 11.88
C CYS A 27 -3.33 9.65 10.47
N VAL A 28 -4.18 8.72 9.99
CA VAL A 28 -4.66 8.64 8.60
C VAL A 28 -6.03 9.29 8.40
N LEU A 29 -6.84 9.33 9.47
CA LEU A 29 -8.21 9.84 9.45
C LEU A 29 -8.35 11.27 8.88
N PRO A 30 -7.47 12.24 9.19
CA PRO A 30 -7.57 13.59 8.60
C PRO A 30 -7.53 13.60 7.07
N SER A 31 -6.72 12.72 6.46
CA SER A 31 -6.65 12.57 5.00
C SER A 31 -7.95 12.00 4.44
N PHE A 32 -8.57 11.04 5.13
CA PHE A 32 -9.80 10.40 4.68
C PHE A 32 -11.02 11.30 4.84
N MET A 33 -11.07 12.11 5.90
CA MET A 33 -12.17 13.04 6.18
C MET A 33 -12.13 14.32 5.33
N ASN A 34 -10.98 14.67 4.75
CA ASN A 34 -10.78 15.93 4.02
C ASN A 34 -10.34 15.67 2.57
N ILE A 35 -11.24 15.07 1.79
CA ILE A 35 -11.10 14.91 0.34
C ILE A 35 -10.82 16.29 -0.29
N GLY A 36 -9.88 16.34 -1.25
CA GLY A 36 -9.53 17.61 -1.91
C GLY A 36 -8.36 18.39 -1.29
N LYS A 37 -7.93 18.05 -0.06
CA LYS A 37 -6.84 18.77 0.63
C LYS A 37 -5.51 18.03 0.52
N VAL A 38 -4.73 18.33 -0.53
CA VAL A 38 -3.40 17.72 -0.80
C VAL A 38 -2.49 17.71 0.42
N ALA A 39 -2.43 18.83 1.14
CA ALA A 39 -1.57 18.95 2.33
C ALA A 39 -1.88 17.85 3.34
N LEU A 40 -3.16 17.55 3.60
CA LEU A 40 -3.55 16.48 4.50
C LEU A 40 -3.25 15.11 3.91
N GLN A 41 -3.41 14.92 2.60
CA GLN A 41 -3.09 13.65 1.92
C GLN A 41 -1.60 13.32 1.91
N VAL A 42 -0.73 14.32 2.05
CA VAL A 42 0.72 14.14 2.14
C VAL A 42 1.18 14.08 3.60
N ILE A 43 0.73 15.01 4.45
CA ILE A 43 1.17 15.10 5.85
C ILE A 43 0.73 13.88 6.65
N SER A 44 -0.49 13.40 6.44
CA SER A 44 -1.07 12.30 7.21
C SER A 44 -0.30 10.97 7.04
N PRO A 45 0.06 10.53 5.82
CA PRO A 45 1.00 9.42 5.62
C PRO A 45 2.39 9.63 6.24
N LEU A 46 2.92 10.86 6.19
CA LEU A 46 4.22 11.17 6.80
C LEU A 46 4.18 11.07 8.33
N VAL A 47 3.10 11.56 8.95
CA VAL A 47 2.86 11.42 10.40
C VAL A 47 2.74 9.95 10.77
N LEU A 48 1.97 9.15 10.01
CA LEU A 48 1.88 7.71 10.21
C LEU A 48 3.27 7.06 10.16
N ALA A 49 4.08 7.42 9.17
CA ALA A 49 5.42 6.87 8.99
C ALA A 49 6.36 7.26 10.15
N ALA A 50 6.30 8.51 10.62
CA ALA A 50 7.05 8.96 11.79
C ALA A 50 6.62 8.22 13.07
N VAL A 51 5.32 8.01 13.27
CA VAL A 51 4.79 7.24 14.40
C VAL A 51 5.27 5.79 14.33
N VAL A 52 5.19 5.14 13.16
CA VAL A 52 5.73 3.79 12.95
C VAL A 52 7.23 3.74 13.26
N ALA A 53 8.00 4.74 12.81
CA ALA A 53 9.44 4.85 13.11
C ALA A 53 9.69 4.93 14.62
N LEU A 54 9.01 5.83 15.32
CA LEU A 54 9.19 6.04 16.75
C LEU A 54 8.79 4.80 17.56
N LEU A 55 7.65 4.20 17.25
CA LEU A 55 7.19 2.97 17.93
C LEU A 55 8.20 1.84 17.74
N SER A 56 8.78 1.73 16.56
CA SER A 56 9.78 0.71 16.26
C SER A 56 11.11 0.88 17.02
N LEU A 57 11.42 2.11 17.47
CA LEU A 57 12.58 2.40 18.31
C LEU A 57 12.29 2.20 19.81
N VAL A 58 11.07 2.51 20.25
CA VAL A 58 10.67 2.46 21.67
C VAL A 58 10.46 1.02 22.14
N PHE A 59 9.91 0.15 21.29
CA PHE A 59 9.57 -1.20 21.68
C PHE A 59 10.63 -2.22 21.24
N LYS A 60 11.43 -2.74 22.19
CA LYS A 60 12.45 -3.80 21.96
C LYS A 60 11.91 -5.05 21.22
N ASP A 61 10.66 -5.43 21.45
CA ASP A 61 9.94 -6.52 20.74
C ASP A 61 8.80 -6.02 19.84
N GLY A 62 8.61 -4.69 19.75
CA GLY A 62 7.34 -4.10 19.29
C GLY A 62 7.06 -4.29 17.83
N ILE A 63 8.06 -4.62 17.05
CA ILE A 63 7.91 -4.77 15.62
C ILE A 63 7.03 -5.99 15.30
N GLY A 64 7.14 -7.07 16.09
CA GLY A 64 6.21 -8.21 16.03
C GLY A 64 4.78 -7.87 16.46
N ARG A 65 4.58 -6.83 17.28
CA ARG A 65 3.27 -6.36 17.76
C ARG A 65 2.64 -5.29 16.86
N MET A 66 3.47 -4.53 16.14
CA MET A 66 3.05 -3.52 15.17
C MET A 66 2.43 -4.15 13.93
N ALA A 67 2.83 -5.36 13.54
CA ALA A 67 2.29 -5.99 12.33
C ALA A 67 0.80 -6.38 12.47
N PRO A 68 0.38 -7.05 13.56
CA PRO A 68 -1.04 -7.24 13.85
C PRO A 68 -1.81 -5.92 13.95
N ALA A 69 -1.25 -4.89 14.60
CA ALA A 69 -1.87 -3.57 14.70
C ALA A 69 -2.06 -2.89 13.33
N MET A 70 -1.06 -2.97 12.45
CA MET A 70 -1.12 -2.45 11.08
C MET A 70 -2.18 -3.18 10.25
N ASN A 71 -2.24 -4.52 10.34
CA ASN A 71 -3.26 -5.30 9.63
C ASN A 71 -4.66 -5.02 10.16
N LEU A 72 -4.82 -4.85 11.48
CA LEU A 72 -6.07 -4.47 12.10
C LEU A 72 -6.51 -3.05 11.69
N PHE A 73 -5.56 -2.12 11.61
CA PHE A 73 -5.79 -0.79 11.04
C PHE A 73 -6.28 -0.88 9.59
N LEU A 74 -5.58 -1.62 8.72
CA LEU A 74 -5.98 -1.80 7.32
C LEU A 74 -7.37 -2.44 7.19
N ALA A 75 -7.67 -3.47 8.00
CA ALA A 75 -8.99 -4.09 8.05
C ALA A 75 -10.07 -3.11 8.56
N GLY A 76 -9.75 -2.33 9.58
CA GLY A 76 -10.61 -1.26 10.10
C GLY A 76 -10.90 -0.18 9.05
N MET A 77 -9.93 0.14 8.20
CA MET A 77 -10.13 1.07 7.07
C MET A 77 -11.06 0.50 6.01
N VAL A 78 -10.98 -0.79 5.68
CA VAL A 78 -11.99 -1.43 4.80
C VAL A 78 -13.37 -1.38 5.46
N GLY A 79 -13.46 -1.80 6.72
CA GLY A 79 -14.73 -1.86 7.45
C GLY A 79 -15.40 -0.49 7.57
N ALA A 80 -14.65 0.54 7.97
CA ALA A 80 -15.15 1.91 8.06
C ALA A 80 -15.65 2.41 6.70
N ALA A 81 -14.94 2.10 5.62
CA ALA A 81 -15.33 2.53 4.29
C ALA A 81 -16.64 1.84 3.82
N VAL A 82 -16.82 0.55 4.13
CA VAL A 82 -18.06 -0.19 3.87
C VAL A 82 -19.23 0.39 4.67
N VAL A 83 -19.02 0.70 5.95
CA VAL A 83 -20.05 1.28 6.83
C VAL A 83 -20.45 2.67 6.36
N ASP A 84 -19.50 3.55 6.06
CA ASP A 84 -19.75 4.91 5.56
C ASP A 84 -20.59 4.87 4.26
N GLN A 85 -20.24 3.96 3.35
CA GLN A 85 -21.01 3.74 2.14
C GLN A 85 -22.45 3.25 2.42
N ALA A 86 -22.62 2.32 3.36
CA ALA A 86 -23.95 1.83 3.74
C ALA A 86 -24.81 2.95 4.35
N LEU A 87 -24.23 3.76 5.24
CA LEU A 87 -24.90 4.92 5.85
C LEU A 87 -25.31 5.96 4.79
N LEU A 88 -24.45 6.24 3.81
CA LEU A 88 -24.76 7.15 2.71
C LEU A 88 -25.91 6.65 1.82
N GLN A 89 -26.00 5.33 1.58
CA GLN A 89 -27.10 4.75 0.80
C GLN A 89 -28.44 4.85 1.57
N ILE A 90 -28.41 4.56 2.87
CA ILE A 90 -29.57 4.73 3.77
C ILE A 90 -30.01 6.20 3.79
N ALA A 91 -29.08 7.14 4.00
CA ALA A 91 -29.36 8.58 4.05
C ALA A 91 -29.95 9.13 2.73
N ARG A 92 -29.65 8.48 1.59
CA ARG A 92 -30.15 8.86 0.27
C ARG A 92 -31.46 8.14 -0.13
N ASN A 93 -32.08 7.39 0.78
CA ASN A 93 -33.32 6.63 0.55
C ASN A 93 -33.23 5.70 -0.68
N LYS A 94 -32.01 5.21 -0.98
CA LYS A 94 -31.76 4.28 -2.08
C LYS A 94 -31.62 2.88 -1.50
N SER A 95 -32.41 1.94 -2.02
CA SER A 95 -32.26 0.52 -1.69
C SER A 95 -30.82 0.07 -1.97
N LEU A 96 -30.28 -0.81 -1.11
CA LEU A 96 -29.01 -1.52 -1.35
C LEU A 96 -28.99 -2.24 -2.72
N SER A 97 -30.18 -2.56 -3.27
CA SER A 97 -30.38 -3.19 -4.58
C SER A 97 -30.50 -2.20 -5.75
N SER A 98 -30.64 -0.90 -5.50
CA SER A 98 -30.65 0.10 -6.56
C SER A 98 -29.19 0.33 -6.99
N GLY A 99 -28.89 0.08 -8.26
CA GLY A 99 -27.55 0.19 -8.87
C GLY A 99 -26.90 1.58 -8.85
N SER A 100 -27.18 2.43 -7.86
CA SER A 100 -26.27 3.50 -7.47
C SER A 100 -24.99 2.85 -6.95
N GLY A 101 -23.98 2.85 -7.81
CA GLY A 101 -22.70 2.21 -7.56
C GLY A 101 -22.08 2.62 -6.22
N PHE A 102 -21.08 1.87 -5.85
CA PHE A 102 -20.15 2.10 -4.77
C PHE A 102 -19.31 3.38 -5.05
N ILE A 103 -19.94 4.56 -5.09
CA ILE A 103 -19.40 5.78 -5.74
C ILE A 103 -18.42 6.58 -4.86
N TYR A 104 -18.44 6.45 -3.52
CA TYR A 104 -17.75 7.41 -2.63
C TYR A 104 -16.67 6.82 -1.71
N MET A 105 -16.47 5.51 -1.74
CA MET A 105 -15.55 4.86 -0.82
C MET A 105 -14.09 5.21 -1.14
N PHE A 106 -13.74 5.50 -2.42
CA PHE A 106 -12.40 5.94 -2.84
C PHE A 106 -12.42 6.86 -4.07
N TYR A 107 -12.72 8.14 -3.84
CA TYR A 107 -12.54 9.22 -4.84
C TYR A 107 -11.04 9.37 -5.20
N TYR A 108 -10.71 10.06 -6.31
CA TYR A 108 -9.41 10.06 -7.01
C TYR A 108 -8.14 10.23 -6.13
N ASP A 109 -8.28 10.80 -4.93
CA ASP A 109 -7.21 11.05 -3.98
C ASP A 109 -6.85 9.86 -3.07
N LYS A 110 -7.75 8.90 -2.88
CA LYS A 110 -7.52 7.80 -1.93
C LYS A 110 -6.53 6.73 -2.44
N PRO A 111 -6.48 6.36 -3.75
CA PRO A 111 -5.42 5.49 -4.26
C PRO A 111 -4.01 6.04 -4.03
N LEU A 112 -3.83 7.34 -4.26
CA LEU A 112 -2.60 8.06 -3.96
C LEU A 112 -2.26 7.95 -2.47
N THR A 113 -3.22 8.24 -1.59
CA THR A 113 -3.04 8.17 -0.13
C THR A 113 -2.61 6.77 0.33
N VAL A 114 -3.29 5.72 -0.14
CA VAL A 114 -2.96 4.32 0.20
C VAL A 114 -1.54 3.96 -0.26
N ALA A 115 -1.16 4.36 -1.49
CA ALA A 115 0.18 4.14 -1.99
C ALA A 115 1.24 4.89 -1.16
N LEU A 116 1.00 6.16 -0.85
CA LEU A 116 1.91 6.99 -0.06
C LEU A 116 2.13 6.44 1.35
N VAL A 117 1.09 5.90 1.99
CA VAL A 117 1.23 5.23 3.30
C VAL A 117 2.27 4.12 3.22
N TRP A 118 2.18 3.24 2.23
CA TRP A 118 3.11 2.11 2.13
C TRP A 118 4.51 2.49 1.66
N LEU A 119 4.62 3.44 0.74
CA LEU A 119 5.91 3.99 0.36
C LEU A 119 6.61 4.64 1.56
N SER A 120 5.86 5.34 2.40
CA SER A 120 6.41 5.97 3.61
C SER A 120 6.85 4.93 4.64
N VAL A 121 6.09 3.85 4.84
CA VAL A 121 6.49 2.70 5.68
C VAL A 121 7.79 2.07 5.16
N ALA A 122 7.89 1.82 3.85
CA ALA A 122 9.09 1.24 3.24
C ALA A 122 10.31 2.18 3.35
N PHE A 123 10.11 3.48 3.18
CA PHE A 123 11.15 4.50 3.35
C PHE A 123 11.67 4.54 4.79
N VAL A 124 10.77 4.62 5.77
CA VAL A 124 11.12 4.60 7.20
C VAL A 124 11.87 3.34 7.57
N TYR A 125 11.40 2.18 7.11
CA TYR A 125 12.10 0.91 7.33
C TYR A 125 13.54 0.96 6.80
N THR A 126 13.71 1.43 5.56
CA THR A 126 15.03 1.57 4.93
C THR A 126 15.93 2.52 5.73
N ALA A 127 15.40 3.66 6.17
CA ALA A 127 16.13 4.63 6.98
C ALA A 127 16.59 4.02 8.32
N THR A 128 15.71 3.28 9.01
CA THR A 128 16.04 2.61 10.28
C THR A 128 17.12 1.55 10.11
N VAL A 129 17.08 0.76 9.03
CA VAL A 129 18.14 -0.20 8.69
C VAL A 129 19.47 0.53 8.47
N ILE A 130 19.47 1.59 7.68
CA ILE A 130 20.67 2.41 7.40
C ILE A 130 21.26 3.00 8.69
N ILE A 131 20.42 3.57 9.57
CA ILE A 131 20.86 4.15 10.85
C ILE A 131 21.45 3.06 11.76
N SER A 132 20.80 1.89 11.82
CA SER A 132 21.28 0.75 12.62
C SER A 132 22.64 0.24 12.15
N LEU A 133 22.84 0.14 10.83
CA LEU A 133 24.12 -0.22 10.23
C LEU A 133 25.22 0.80 10.54
N LYS A 134 24.90 2.10 10.48
CA LYS A 134 25.85 3.17 10.82
C LYS A 134 26.27 3.15 12.30
N LYS A 135 25.35 2.78 13.20
CA LYS A 135 25.61 2.68 14.64
C LYS A 135 26.32 1.39 15.06
N GLY A 136 26.53 0.44 14.16
CA GLY A 136 27.16 -0.84 14.48
C GLY A 136 26.29 -1.77 15.34
N SER A 137 24.97 -1.55 15.38
CA SER A 137 24.00 -2.33 16.15
C SER A 137 23.10 -3.17 15.22
N PRO A 138 23.59 -4.26 14.60
CA PRO A 138 22.82 -5.08 13.66
C PRO A 138 21.68 -5.86 14.33
N GLY A 139 21.61 -5.91 15.66
CA GLY A 139 20.62 -6.69 16.42
C GLY A 139 19.15 -6.25 16.29
N LEU A 140 18.86 -5.11 15.65
CA LEU A 140 17.47 -4.65 15.42
C LEU A 140 16.74 -5.45 14.31
N MET A 141 17.48 -6.17 13.44
CA MET A 141 16.98 -6.64 12.14
C MET A 141 15.90 -7.75 12.18
N PRO A 142 15.95 -8.78 13.05
CA PRO A 142 15.01 -9.92 12.96
C PRO A 142 13.55 -9.57 13.25
N GLY A 143 13.32 -8.65 14.21
CA GLY A 143 11.98 -8.17 14.53
C GLY A 143 11.36 -7.40 13.37
N PHE A 144 12.17 -6.57 12.71
CA PHE A 144 11.81 -5.74 11.57
C PHE A 144 11.45 -6.55 10.33
N ASP A 145 12.22 -7.59 10.04
CA ASP A 145 11.90 -8.51 8.95
C ASP A 145 10.56 -9.22 9.20
N ARG A 146 10.32 -9.67 10.43
CA ARG A 146 9.04 -10.30 10.81
C ARG A 146 7.87 -9.34 10.59
N PHE A 147 8.00 -8.07 10.96
CA PHE A 147 6.95 -7.07 10.72
C PHE A 147 6.67 -6.88 9.25
N LEU A 148 7.71 -6.61 8.44
CA LEU A 148 7.55 -6.35 7.03
C LEU A 148 6.88 -7.54 6.31
N ASN A 149 7.23 -8.77 6.70
CA ASN A 149 6.61 -9.97 6.16
C ASN A 149 5.12 -10.08 6.52
N ILE A 150 4.74 -9.85 7.77
CA ILE A 150 3.34 -10.01 8.21
C ILE A 150 2.47 -8.82 7.74
N ALA A 151 2.95 -7.59 7.95
CA ALA A 151 2.26 -6.37 7.55
C ALA A 151 2.20 -6.23 6.03
N GLY A 152 3.30 -6.55 5.33
CA GLY A 152 3.33 -6.51 3.87
C GLY A 152 2.36 -7.49 3.22
N ARG A 153 2.16 -8.68 3.80
CA ARG A 153 1.13 -9.63 3.33
C ARG A 153 -0.28 -9.12 3.56
N GLY A 154 -0.56 -8.60 4.77
CA GLY A 154 -1.86 -8.01 5.06
C GLY A 154 -2.17 -6.83 4.14
N PHE A 155 -1.16 -6.01 3.84
CA PHE A 155 -1.29 -4.96 2.85
C PHE A 155 -1.51 -5.49 1.45
N LEU A 156 -0.76 -6.47 0.95
CA LEU A 156 -0.97 -6.98 -0.41
C LEU A 156 -2.40 -7.51 -0.60
N VAL A 157 -2.98 -8.14 0.43
CA VAL A 157 -4.39 -8.57 0.42
C VAL A 157 -5.33 -7.36 0.41
N TYR A 158 -5.14 -6.41 1.33
CA TYR A 158 -5.90 -5.17 1.36
C TYR A 158 -5.82 -4.43 0.03
N TYR A 159 -4.63 -4.35 -0.54
CA TYR A 159 -4.32 -3.62 -1.76
C TYR A 159 -4.96 -4.30 -2.97
N ALA A 160 -4.90 -5.63 -3.07
CA ALA A 160 -5.60 -6.36 -4.12
C ALA A 160 -7.12 -6.11 -4.08
N ILE A 161 -7.73 -6.15 -2.88
CA ILE A 161 -9.16 -5.82 -2.70
C ILE A 161 -9.43 -4.36 -3.08
N PHE A 162 -8.57 -3.44 -2.65
CA PHE A 162 -8.66 -2.02 -2.94
C PHE A 162 -8.57 -1.71 -4.44
N LEU A 163 -7.61 -2.32 -5.15
CA LEU A 163 -7.44 -2.15 -6.59
C LEU A 163 -8.61 -2.76 -7.36
N PHE A 164 -9.05 -3.97 -6.99
CA PHE A 164 -10.23 -4.59 -7.59
C PHE A 164 -11.46 -3.71 -7.40
N TYR A 165 -11.66 -3.19 -6.19
CA TYR A 165 -12.74 -2.26 -5.93
C TYR A 165 -12.63 -0.98 -6.77
N SER A 166 -11.45 -0.36 -6.80
CA SER A 166 -11.24 0.92 -7.48
C SER A 166 -11.37 0.83 -9.00
N PHE A 167 -10.86 -0.23 -9.61
CA PHE A 167 -10.84 -0.39 -11.07
C PHE A 167 -12.04 -1.16 -11.63
N VAL A 168 -12.71 -2.00 -10.84
CA VAL A 168 -13.81 -2.86 -11.31
C VAL A 168 -15.17 -2.44 -10.75
N LEU A 169 -15.24 -1.99 -9.49
CA LEU A 169 -16.52 -1.79 -8.77
C LEU A 169 -16.98 -0.32 -8.68
N ILE A 170 -16.07 0.67 -8.60
CA ILE A 170 -16.45 2.09 -8.52
C ILE A 170 -16.87 2.63 -9.90
N ARG A 171 -17.92 3.46 -9.88
CA ARG A 171 -18.49 4.21 -11.01
C ARG A 171 -18.50 5.70 -10.69
N PRO A 172 -17.95 6.60 -11.51
CA PRO A 172 -18.44 7.98 -11.55
C PRO A 172 -19.78 7.99 -12.30
N ALA A 173 -20.85 8.50 -11.67
CA ALA A 173 -22.13 8.69 -12.34
C ALA A 173 -21.96 9.75 -13.45
N GLY A 174 -21.88 9.32 -14.72
CA GLY A 174 -21.72 10.21 -15.87
C GLY A 174 -20.54 9.87 -16.80
N SER A 175 -19.83 8.75 -16.61
CA SER A 175 -18.83 8.30 -17.59
C SER A 175 -19.52 7.94 -18.91
N HIS A 176 -19.53 8.90 -19.84
CA HIS A 176 -19.85 8.62 -21.23
C HIS A 176 -18.84 7.59 -21.73
N ILE A 177 -19.33 6.56 -22.43
CA ILE A 177 -18.48 5.62 -23.16
C ILE A 177 -17.71 6.45 -24.19
N THR A 178 -16.45 6.76 -23.90
CA THR A 178 -15.54 7.42 -24.83
C THR A 178 -14.79 6.35 -25.63
N ALA A 179 -14.48 6.65 -26.89
CA ALA A 179 -13.64 5.78 -27.72
C ALA A 179 -12.29 5.55 -27.03
N ALA A 180 -11.75 4.33 -27.10
CA ALA A 180 -10.47 3.98 -26.48
C ALA A 180 -9.32 4.86 -27.01
N ASN A 181 -8.40 5.25 -26.13
CA ASN A 181 -7.19 5.97 -26.50
C ASN A 181 -6.03 5.00 -26.72
N PHE A 182 -5.56 4.93 -27.96
CA PHE A 182 -4.35 4.18 -28.32
C PHE A 182 -3.20 5.10 -28.79
N VAL A 183 -3.35 6.43 -28.66
CA VAL A 183 -2.31 7.40 -29.00
C VAL A 183 -1.50 7.71 -27.74
N PRO A 184 -0.22 7.27 -27.66
CA PRO A 184 0.61 7.52 -26.49
C PRO A 184 0.83 9.02 -26.25
N PHE A 185 0.89 9.38 -24.97
CA PHE A 185 1.13 10.70 -24.39
C PHE A 185 0.05 11.75 -24.65
N ARG A 186 -1.08 11.39 -25.28
CA ARG A 186 -2.16 12.33 -25.59
C ARG A 186 -2.81 12.87 -24.32
N ILE A 187 -3.29 11.97 -23.46
CA ILE A 187 -4.01 12.32 -22.22
C ILE A 187 -3.03 12.87 -21.18
N ILE A 188 -1.80 12.34 -21.12
CA ILE A 188 -0.73 12.92 -20.32
C ILE A 188 -0.52 14.40 -20.68
N ALA A 189 -0.42 14.74 -21.97
CA ALA A 189 -0.26 16.12 -22.41
C ALA A 189 -1.46 16.99 -22.00
N GLU A 190 -2.69 16.46 -22.07
CA GLU A 190 -3.89 17.16 -21.61
C GLU A 190 -3.87 17.44 -20.10
N TYR A 191 -3.42 16.50 -19.27
CA TYR A 191 -3.27 16.70 -17.84
C TYR A 191 -2.39 17.91 -17.52
N PHE A 192 -1.22 18.01 -18.18
CA PHE A 192 -0.27 19.11 -17.99
C PHE A 192 -0.67 20.43 -18.68
N LYS A 193 -1.55 20.38 -19.68
CA LYS A 193 -2.08 21.56 -20.37
C LYS A 193 -3.13 22.28 -19.52
N TYR A 194 -4.13 21.56 -19.01
CA TYR A 194 -5.24 22.16 -18.26
C TYR A 194 -4.93 22.36 -16.77
N ARG A 195 -3.95 21.61 -16.22
CA ARG A 195 -3.42 21.75 -14.85
C ARG A 195 -4.48 21.84 -13.75
N SER A 196 -5.63 21.21 -13.96
CA SER A 196 -6.66 21.13 -12.92
C SER A 196 -6.19 20.24 -11.78
N TYR A 197 -6.73 20.49 -10.58
CA TYR A 197 -6.50 19.65 -9.41
C TYR A 197 -6.83 18.17 -9.70
N GLU A 198 -7.92 17.92 -10.42
CA GLU A 198 -8.38 16.58 -10.79
C GLU A 198 -7.35 15.88 -11.69
N ASN A 199 -6.87 16.56 -12.73
CA ASN A 199 -5.86 16.01 -13.64
C ASN A 199 -4.55 15.69 -12.92
N PHE A 200 -4.14 16.55 -11.97
CA PHE A 200 -2.98 16.30 -11.13
C PHE A 200 -3.18 15.04 -10.28
N MET A 201 -4.33 14.90 -9.63
CA MET A 201 -4.64 13.73 -8.80
C MET A 201 -4.74 12.44 -9.59
N VAL A 202 -5.32 12.46 -10.80
CA VAL A 202 -5.39 11.28 -11.66
C VAL A 202 -3.99 10.84 -12.10
N PHE A 203 -3.16 11.78 -12.57
CA PHE A 203 -1.79 11.47 -12.99
C PHE A 203 -0.96 10.85 -11.86
N TRP A 204 -0.92 11.50 -10.69
CA TRP A 204 -0.13 10.99 -9.55
C TRP A 204 -0.76 9.76 -8.91
N GLY A 205 -2.10 9.66 -8.92
CA GLY A 205 -2.83 8.48 -8.49
C GLY A 205 -2.40 7.26 -9.29
N ASN A 206 -2.45 7.33 -10.62
CA ASN A 206 -2.03 6.26 -11.51
C ASN A 206 -0.52 5.98 -11.36
N LEU A 207 0.32 7.01 -11.19
CA LEU A 207 1.75 6.78 -11.00
C LEU A 207 2.03 6.01 -9.71
N TYR A 208 1.45 6.44 -8.59
CA TYR A 208 1.76 5.85 -7.29
C TYR A 208 1.01 4.55 -7.03
N ILE A 209 -0.08 4.24 -7.73
CA ILE A 209 -0.86 3.02 -7.51
C ILE A 209 -0.12 1.73 -7.96
N PHE A 210 0.91 1.85 -8.82
CA PHE A 210 1.75 0.69 -9.21
C PHE A 210 3.10 0.66 -8.49
N ALA A 211 3.50 1.75 -7.81
CA ALA A 211 4.79 1.81 -7.11
C ALA A 211 4.91 0.78 -5.97
N PRO A 212 3.91 0.56 -5.10
CA PRO A 212 3.94 -0.53 -4.13
C PRO A 212 4.06 -1.92 -4.79
N ILE A 213 3.39 -2.13 -5.93
CA ILE A 213 3.44 -3.40 -6.66
C ILE A 213 4.87 -3.67 -7.15
N GLY A 214 5.52 -2.66 -7.74
CA GLY A 214 6.92 -2.76 -8.18
C GLY A 214 7.89 -3.07 -7.04
N LEU A 215 7.71 -2.39 -5.90
CA LEU A 215 8.49 -2.65 -4.69
C LEU A 215 8.35 -4.10 -4.24
N PHE A 216 7.11 -4.57 -4.02
CA PHE A 216 6.87 -5.93 -3.55
C PHE A 216 7.27 -6.99 -4.58
N ALA A 217 7.08 -6.74 -5.88
CA ALA A 217 7.50 -7.67 -6.92
C ALA A 217 9.01 -7.94 -6.84
N ARG A 218 9.84 -6.90 -6.67
CA ARG A 218 11.29 -7.08 -6.50
C ARG A 218 11.65 -7.75 -5.17
N VAL A 219 10.98 -7.37 -4.07
CA VAL A 219 11.25 -7.92 -2.73
C VAL A 219 10.89 -9.41 -2.67
N ILE A 220 9.78 -9.83 -3.27
CA ILE A 220 9.29 -11.22 -3.24
C ILE A 220 10.04 -12.10 -4.25
N LYS A 221 10.38 -11.54 -5.41
CA LYS A 221 11.04 -12.26 -6.52
C LYS A 221 12.38 -11.60 -6.89
N PRO A 222 13.37 -11.59 -5.98
CA PRO A 222 14.64 -10.89 -6.20
C PRO A 222 15.44 -11.46 -7.37
N SER A 223 15.31 -12.77 -7.66
CA SER A 223 16.02 -13.47 -8.74
C SER A 223 15.39 -13.30 -10.13
N VAL A 224 14.16 -12.79 -10.22
CA VAL A 224 13.49 -12.60 -11.51
C VAL A 224 14.11 -11.41 -12.24
N LYS A 225 14.42 -11.61 -13.53
CA LYS A 225 14.97 -10.55 -14.39
C LYS A 225 13.96 -9.40 -14.48
N THR A 226 14.46 -8.16 -14.46
CA THR A 226 13.63 -6.95 -14.51
C THR A 226 12.65 -6.95 -15.68
N VAL A 227 13.06 -7.46 -16.85
CA VAL A 227 12.20 -7.57 -18.03
C VAL A 227 10.91 -8.36 -17.76
N PHE A 228 10.97 -9.47 -17.01
CA PHE A 228 9.78 -10.25 -16.69
C PHE A 228 8.87 -9.55 -15.68
N LEU A 229 9.45 -8.75 -14.77
CA LEU A 229 8.65 -7.93 -13.86
C LEU A 229 7.94 -6.79 -14.60
N LEU A 230 8.59 -6.20 -15.61
CA LEU A 230 7.98 -5.19 -16.48
C LEU A 230 6.90 -5.78 -17.36
N LEU A 231 7.12 -6.96 -17.96
CA LEU A 231 6.09 -7.67 -18.73
C LEU A 231 4.86 -7.99 -17.87
N PHE A 232 5.09 -8.42 -16.62
CA PHE A 232 4.01 -8.60 -15.65
C PHE A 232 3.24 -7.30 -15.38
N CYS A 233 3.96 -6.19 -15.15
CA CYS A 233 3.34 -4.88 -14.92
C CYS A 233 2.51 -4.41 -16.11
N ILE A 234 3.09 -4.45 -17.31
CA ILE A 234 2.42 -4.05 -18.55
C ILE A 234 1.20 -4.93 -18.80
N GLY A 235 1.33 -6.25 -18.62
CA GLY A 235 0.22 -7.19 -18.75
C GLY A 235 -0.89 -6.93 -17.74
N LEU A 236 -0.55 -6.68 -16.47
CA LEU A 236 -1.52 -6.35 -15.43
C LEU A 236 -2.25 -5.03 -15.72
N SER A 237 -1.53 -3.96 -16.05
CA SER A 237 -2.14 -2.67 -16.35
C SER A 237 -2.99 -2.74 -17.62
N SER A 238 -2.51 -3.44 -18.66
CA SER A 238 -3.30 -3.64 -19.89
C SER A 238 -4.56 -4.46 -19.61
N ALA A 239 -4.50 -5.47 -18.73
CA ALA A 239 -5.68 -6.22 -18.35
C ALA A 239 -6.71 -5.35 -17.62
N VAL A 240 -6.27 -4.39 -16.81
CA VAL A 240 -7.16 -3.39 -16.20
C VAL A 240 -7.82 -2.54 -17.29
N GLU A 241 -7.07 -1.93 -18.20
CA GLU A 241 -7.61 -1.09 -19.28
C GLU A 241 -8.53 -1.86 -20.24
N LEU A 242 -8.17 -3.11 -20.57
CA LEU A 242 -9.02 -3.98 -21.40
C LEU A 242 -10.29 -4.39 -20.66
N SER A 243 -10.22 -4.64 -19.35
CA SER A 243 -11.42 -4.90 -18.55
C SER A 243 -12.37 -3.71 -18.59
N GLN A 244 -11.83 -2.48 -18.61
CA GLN A 244 -12.63 -1.26 -18.71
C GLN A 244 -13.40 -1.16 -20.03
N LEU A 245 -12.76 -1.59 -21.12
CA LEU A 245 -13.37 -1.68 -22.44
C LEU A 245 -14.44 -2.80 -22.51
N LEU A 246 -14.12 -3.99 -22.00
CA LEU A 246 -15.00 -5.16 -22.04
C LEU A 246 -16.26 -4.97 -21.19
N PHE A 247 -16.11 -4.46 -19.99
CA PHE A 247 -17.23 -4.21 -19.07
C PHE A 247 -17.91 -2.86 -19.30
N LYS A 248 -17.43 -2.08 -20.28
CA LYS A 248 -17.94 -0.74 -20.63
C LYS A 248 -18.04 0.18 -19.41
N ASN A 249 -17.11 0.05 -18.48
CA ASN A 249 -17.12 0.74 -17.19
C ASN A 249 -15.97 1.77 -17.05
N GLY A 250 -15.23 2.06 -18.13
CA GLY A 250 -14.18 3.08 -18.13
C GLY A 250 -13.74 3.49 -19.53
N HIS A 251 -12.60 4.20 -19.59
CA HIS A 251 -11.94 4.63 -20.81
C HIS A 251 -10.62 3.89 -20.91
N CYS A 252 -10.54 2.93 -21.83
CA CYS A 252 -9.28 2.23 -22.09
C CYS A 252 -8.24 3.22 -22.62
N ASP A 253 -7.16 3.40 -21.87
CA ASP A 253 -6.12 4.39 -22.15
C ASP A 253 -4.70 3.81 -22.11
N ILE A 254 -3.98 3.90 -23.22
CA ILE A 254 -2.57 3.52 -23.29
C ILE A 254 -1.69 4.37 -22.35
N ASP A 255 -2.08 5.61 -22.06
CA ASP A 255 -1.34 6.50 -21.17
C ASP A 255 -1.37 6.00 -19.72
N ASP A 256 -2.47 5.39 -19.29
CA ASP A 256 -2.56 4.77 -17.96
C ASP A 256 -1.62 3.57 -17.84
N VAL A 257 -1.47 2.76 -18.90
CA VAL A 257 -0.45 1.69 -18.93
C VAL A 257 0.97 2.26 -18.81
N ILE A 258 1.25 3.38 -19.48
CA ILE A 258 2.56 4.05 -19.42
C ILE A 258 2.82 4.58 -18.01
N ILE A 259 1.86 5.30 -17.43
CA ILE A 259 1.97 5.90 -16.09
C ILE A 259 2.11 4.80 -15.03
N ASN A 260 1.26 3.76 -15.07
CA ASN A 260 1.33 2.64 -14.14
C ASN A 260 2.69 1.91 -14.26
N THR A 261 3.21 1.73 -15.47
CA THR A 261 4.54 1.15 -15.68
C THR A 261 5.65 2.03 -15.12
N ALA A 262 5.57 3.35 -15.29
CA ALA A 262 6.50 4.29 -14.65
C ALA A 262 6.44 4.19 -13.12
N GLY A 263 5.24 4.07 -12.56
CA GLY A 263 4.98 3.81 -11.15
C GLY A 263 5.67 2.57 -10.64
N PHE A 264 5.46 1.45 -11.34
CA PHE A 264 6.11 0.18 -11.03
C PHE A 264 7.64 0.29 -11.06
N CYS A 265 8.20 0.99 -12.06
CA CYS A 265 9.63 1.29 -12.15
C CYS A 265 10.14 2.09 -10.95
N LEU A 266 9.37 3.06 -10.42
CA LEU A 266 9.75 3.78 -9.20
C LEU A 266 9.90 2.82 -8.00
N GLY A 267 8.97 1.87 -7.85
CA GLY A 267 9.05 0.82 -6.83
C GLY A 267 10.30 -0.07 -6.98
N LEU A 268 10.62 -0.48 -8.21
CA LEU A 268 11.83 -1.24 -8.51
C LEU A 268 13.10 -0.44 -8.19
N LEU A 269 13.13 0.83 -8.60
CA LEU A 269 14.26 1.74 -8.40
C LEU A 269 14.51 1.96 -6.91
N PHE A 270 13.43 2.17 -6.13
CA PHE A 270 13.52 2.31 -4.69
C PHE A 270 14.25 1.13 -4.04
N VAL A 271 13.85 -0.12 -4.37
CA VAL A 271 14.51 -1.32 -3.83
C VAL A 271 15.96 -1.43 -4.29
N ALA A 272 16.26 -1.08 -5.54
CA ALA A 272 17.62 -1.11 -6.06
C ALA A 272 18.55 -0.13 -5.34
N VAL A 273 18.08 1.12 -5.13
CA VAL A 273 18.83 2.16 -4.40
C VAL A 273 19.03 1.76 -2.94
N ALA A 274 17.97 1.27 -2.29
CA ALA A 274 18.02 0.80 -0.91
C ALA A 274 19.06 -0.33 -0.75
N ASN A 275 19.00 -1.36 -1.61
CA ASN A 275 19.91 -2.51 -1.55
C ASN A 275 21.37 -2.08 -1.78
N LYS A 276 21.61 -1.16 -2.72
CA LYS A 276 22.94 -0.59 -2.96
C LYS A 276 23.47 0.15 -1.74
N ALA A 277 22.63 0.94 -1.06
CA ALA A 277 23.01 1.65 0.16
C ALA A 277 23.38 0.68 1.30
N VAL A 278 22.56 -0.35 1.54
CA VAL A 278 22.82 -1.37 2.56
C VAL A 278 24.08 -2.16 2.24
N LYS A 279 24.29 -2.61 1.00
CA LYS A 279 25.51 -3.32 0.58
C LYS A 279 26.78 -2.51 0.82
N LYS A 280 26.74 -1.21 0.52
CA LYS A 280 27.86 -0.31 0.76
C LYS A 280 28.15 -0.14 2.26
N LEU A 281 27.12 0.10 3.07
CA LEU A 281 27.26 0.33 4.52
C LEU A 281 27.63 -0.93 5.31
N SER A 282 27.12 -2.10 4.89
CA SER A 282 27.39 -3.38 5.52
C SER A 282 28.78 -3.94 5.16
N LYS A 283 29.51 -3.28 4.24
CA LYS A 283 30.74 -3.77 3.61
C LYS A 283 30.54 -5.14 2.93
N GLY A 284 29.40 -5.33 2.27
CA GLY A 284 29.06 -6.56 1.55
C GLY A 284 28.50 -7.71 2.41
N ARG A 285 28.38 -7.53 3.73
CA ARG A 285 27.77 -8.54 4.63
C ARG A 285 26.27 -8.70 4.39
N GLU A 286 25.60 -7.61 4.01
CA GLU A 286 24.17 -7.58 3.69
C GLU A 286 23.96 -7.07 2.27
N ASN A 287 23.20 -7.81 1.46
CA ASN A 287 22.98 -7.48 0.04
C ASN A 287 21.56 -6.96 -0.26
N THR A 288 20.63 -7.11 0.68
CA THR A 288 19.25 -6.66 0.55
C THR A 288 18.84 -5.89 1.79
N VAL A 289 17.97 -4.90 1.64
CA VAL A 289 17.34 -4.21 2.76
C VAL A 289 16.15 -5.01 3.28
N PHE A 290 15.39 -5.61 2.37
CA PHE A 290 14.15 -6.32 2.67
C PHE A 290 14.38 -7.82 2.60
N HIS A 291 14.13 -8.53 3.70
CA HIS A 291 14.23 -9.99 3.77
C HIS A 291 12.83 -10.63 3.75
N TRP A 292 12.34 -10.98 2.56
CA TRP A 292 11.06 -11.70 2.43
C TRP A 292 11.23 -13.19 2.71
N GLN A 293 10.47 -13.72 3.67
CA GLN A 293 10.59 -15.10 4.16
C GLN A 293 9.27 -15.87 4.03
N PRO A 294 9.32 -17.22 3.92
CA PRO A 294 8.13 -18.06 4.01
C PRO A 294 7.40 -17.89 5.35
N LEU A 295 6.07 -17.98 5.32
CA LEU A 295 5.23 -17.75 6.50
C LEU A 295 5.56 -18.72 7.66
N ALA A 296 5.96 -19.95 7.35
CA ALA A 296 6.39 -20.96 8.33
C ALA A 296 7.58 -20.47 9.16
N THR A 297 8.59 -19.91 8.50
CA THR A 297 9.79 -19.32 9.10
C THR A 297 9.46 -18.13 9.98
N VAL A 298 8.58 -17.25 9.48
CA VAL A 298 8.15 -16.02 10.17
C VAL A 298 7.34 -16.32 11.44
N SER A 299 6.52 -17.38 11.41
CA SER A 299 5.67 -17.83 12.53
C SER A 299 6.39 -18.68 13.57
N GLY A 300 7.70 -18.92 13.41
CA GLY A 300 8.50 -19.72 14.35
C GLY A 300 8.20 -21.22 14.30
N LYS A 301 7.46 -21.70 13.30
CA LYS A 301 7.29 -23.15 13.07
C LYS A 301 8.53 -23.67 12.35
N PRO A 302 9.19 -24.74 12.85
CA PRO A 302 10.34 -25.31 12.16
C PRO A 302 9.92 -25.74 10.75
N ILE A 303 10.69 -25.31 9.75
CA ILE A 303 10.52 -25.76 8.37
C ILE A 303 10.90 -27.24 8.36
N LYS A 304 9.94 -28.13 8.13
CA LYS A 304 10.27 -29.53 7.78
C LYS A 304 10.95 -29.47 6.41
N MET A 305 12.27 -29.60 6.39
CA MET A 305 13.00 -29.82 5.14
C MET A 305 12.55 -31.17 4.58
N ARG A 306 12.13 -31.19 3.31
CA ARG A 306 12.00 -32.41 2.52
C ARG A 306 13.27 -32.57 1.70
#